data_AF-A0A090LCY2-F1
#
_entry.id   AF-A0A090LCY2-F1
#
_cell.length_a   1.000
_cell.length_b   1.000
_cell.length_c   1.000
_cell.angle_alpha   90.00
_cell.angle_beta   90.00
_cell.angle_gamma   90.00
#
_symmetry.space_group_name_H-M   'P 1'
#
loop_
_entity.id
_entity.type
_entity.pdbx_description
1 polymer ?
#
loop_
_entity_poly.entity_id
_entity_poly.type
_entity_poly.pdbx_seq_one_letter_code
_entity_poly.pdbx_strand_id
1 'polypeptide(L)'
;MDLTNNKTKIINKKLKKPLQFRDKIKLRHLELEPLCCLDSCLIRGGCLTIAVFEVIYISITTILGIYIAYKYQIFYTKFSNTSSITIYLSIIFLYNFISCFFVALMLHGLLSFQKIYLWLHWNFDKISLIFHIFMFSTTFFLLSTKFLKGEFSIENITLLCCFGFQIPLQFWSLSVVKRCSDYFNLLKVLIKLAEQ
;
A
#
# COMPACT_ATOMS: atom_id res chain seq x y z
N MET A 1 72.03 -18.04 11.74
CA MET A 1 70.99 -17.30 11.00
C MET A 1 70.25 -18.37 10.20
N ASP A 2 69.04 -18.82 10.50
CA ASP A 2 67.80 -18.07 10.78
C ASP A 2 66.85 -18.85 11.72
N LEU A 3 66.87 -18.52 13.01
CA LEU A 3 65.88 -18.99 14.00
C LEU A 3 64.64 -18.07 14.07
N THR A 4 64.65 -16.98 13.32
CA THR A 4 63.61 -15.94 13.29
C THR A 4 62.42 -16.31 12.40
N ASN A 5 62.60 -17.17 11.40
CA ASN A 5 61.58 -17.46 10.39
C ASN A 5 60.52 -18.49 10.84
N ASN A 6 60.85 -19.37 11.80
CA ASN A 6 59.89 -20.37 12.30
C ASN A 6 58.99 -19.84 13.42
N LYS A 7 59.46 -18.89 14.24
CA LYS A 7 58.65 -18.29 15.31
C LYS A 7 57.53 -17.40 14.73
N THR A 8 57.79 -16.65 13.66
CA THR A 8 56.78 -15.83 12.96
C THR A 8 55.69 -16.67 12.29
N LYS A 9 56.02 -17.83 11.71
CA LYS A 9 55.03 -18.78 11.14
C LYS A 9 54.10 -19.38 12.20
N ILE A 10 54.61 -19.67 13.41
CA ILE A 10 53.83 -20.26 14.51
C ILE A 10 52.92 -19.20 15.16
N ILE A 11 53.39 -17.95 15.30
CA ILE A 11 52.60 -16.85 15.86
C ILE A 11 51.42 -16.49 14.93
N ASN A 12 51.63 -16.48 13.61
CA ASN A 12 50.56 -16.20 12.65
C ASN A 12 49.47 -17.30 12.59
N LYS A 13 49.77 -18.53 13.01
CA LYS A 13 48.76 -19.60 13.10
C LYS A 13 47.89 -19.48 14.36
N LYS A 14 48.41 -18.94 15.46
CA LYS A 14 47.67 -18.74 16.73
C LYS A 14 46.73 -17.53 16.72
N LEU A 15 46.89 -16.60 15.77
CA LEU A 15 46.07 -15.38 15.67
C LEU A 15 44.87 -15.51 14.72
N LYS A 16 44.73 -16.64 14.01
CA LYS A 16 43.49 -16.95 13.30
C LYS A 16 42.51 -17.55 14.31
N LYS A 17 41.80 -16.67 15.03
CA LYS A 17 40.57 -17.07 15.71
C LYS A 17 39.73 -17.86 14.69
N PRO A 18 39.20 -19.05 15.02
CA PRO A 18 38.23 -19.69 14.15
C PRO A 18 37.10 -18.68 13.99
N LEU A 19 36.91 -18.17 12.77
CA LEU A 19 35.78 -17.32 12.43
C LEU A 19 34.53 -18.06 12.90
N GLN A 20 33.83 -17.51 13.88
CA GLN A 20 32.60 -18.12 14.32
C GLN A 20 31.63 -18.08 13.14
N PHE A 21 30.71 -19.04 13.06
CA PHE A 21 29.74 -19.11 11.96
C PHE A 21 29.03 -17.75 11.75
N ARG A 22 28.82 -17.04 12.86
CA ARG A 22 28.32 -15.67 12.97
C ARG A 22 29.12 -14.62 12.18
N ASP A 23 30.45 -14.71 12.15
CA ASP A 23 31.32 -13.76 11.45
C ASP A 23 31.36 -14.01 9.93
N LYS A 24 30.93 -15.20 9.49
CA LYS A 24 30.75 -15.50 8.06
C LYS A 24 29.41 -14.98 7.52
N ILE A 25 28.43 -14.76 8.39
CA ILE A 25 27.11 -14.29 7.98
C ILE A 25 27.13 -12.76 7.99
N LYS A 26 27.20 -12.15 6.81
CA LYS A 26 26.94 -10.71 6.67
C LYS A 26 25.55 -10.42 7.25
N LEU A 27 25.40 -9.40 8.10
CA LEU A 27 24.12 -8.95 8.67
C LEU A 27 22.97 -8.87 7.64
N ARG A 28 23.27 -8.44 6.41
CA ARG A 28 22.28 -8.40 5.31
C ARG A 28 21.82 -9.77 4.82
N HIS A 29 22.62 -10.83 4.96
CA HIS A 29 22.28 -12.16 4.46
C HIS A 29 21.10 -12.78 5.22
N LEU A 30 20.97 -12.47 6.52
CA LEU A 30 19.83 -12.88 7.37
C LEU A 30 18.56 -12.06 7.10
N GLU A 31 18.68 -10.79 6.71
CA GLU A 31 17.55 -10.02 6.18
C GLU A 31 17.06 -10.59 4.83
N LEU A 32 17.96 -11.21 4.06
CA LEU A 32 17.72 -11.73 2.71
C LEU A 32 17.21 -13.18 2.67
N GLU A 33 17.57 -14.05 3.62
CA GLU A 33 17.08 -15.43 3.71
C GLU A 33 15.54 -15.58 3.76
N PRO A 34 14.79 -14.78 4.51
CA PRO A 34 13.33 -14.88 4.53
C PRO A 34 12.67 -14.36 3.24
N LEU A 35 13.41 -13.73 2.31
CA LEU A 35 12.89 -13.42 0.97
C LEU A 35 12.77 -14.67 0.08
N CYS A 36 13.40 -15.79 0.43
CA CYS A 36 13.39 -17.02 -0.38
C CYS A 36 12.26 -17.99 -0.01
N CYS A 37 11.43 -17.65 0.97
CA CYS A 37 10.31 -18.48 1.41
C CYS A 37 9.04 -18.13 0.61
N LEU A 38 8.34 -19.15 0.09
CA LEU A 38 7.08 -19.01 -0.66
C LEU A 38 6.07 -18.07 0.03
N ASP A 39 5.98 -18.14 1.36
CA ASP A 39 5.06 -17.34 2.18
C ASP A 39 5.39 -15.84 2.17
N SER A 40 6.68 -15.48 2.13
CA SER A 40 7.15 -14.08 2.06
C SER A 40 6.78 -13.46 0.71
N CYS A 41 7.00 -14.21 -0.36
CA CYS A 41 6.61 -13.80 -1.73
C CYS A 41 5.10 -13.66 -1.86
N LEU A 42 4.33 -14.60 -1.28
CA LEU A 42 2.87 -14.58 -1.35
C LEU A 42 2.28 -13.37 -0.61
N ILE A 43 2.75 -13.11 0.61
CA ILE A 43 2.28 -12.00 1.43
C ILE A 43 2.65 -10.65 0.81
N ARG A 44 3.88 -10.50 0.31
CA ARG A 44 4.34 -9.27 -0.37
C ARG A 44 3.62 -9.07 -1.72
N GLY A 45 3.40 -10.15 -2.46
CA GLY A 45 2.63 -10.16 -3.71
C GLY A 45 1.17 -9.75 -3.47
N GLY A 46 0.58 -10.18 -2.35
CA GLY A 46 -0.75 -9.73 -1.91
C GLY A 46 -0.82 -8.23 -1.69
N CYS A 47 0.12 -7.65 -0.91
CA CYS A 47 0.19 -6.21 -0.71
C CYS A 47 0.47 -5.42 -1.99
N LEU A 48 1.29 -5.95 -2.90
CA LEU A 48 1.51 -5.33 -4.21
C LEU A 48 0.23 -5.37 -5.06
N THR A 49 -0.51 -6.47 -5.02
CA THR A 49 -1.77 -6.61 -5.75
C THR A 49 -2.82 -5.61 -5.26
N ILE A 50 -2.88 -5.37 -3.94
CA ILE A 50 -3.72 -4.32 -3.35
C ILE A 50 -3.33 -2.95 -3.91
N ALA A 51 -2.04 -2.62 -3.92
CA ALA A 51 -1.54 -1.35 -4.48
C ALA A 51 -2.00 -1.17 -5.93
N VAL A 52 -1.90 -2.23 -6.73
CA VAL A 52 -2.32 -2.22 -8.14
C VAL A 52 -3.84 -2.00 -8.26
N PHE A 53 -4.65 -2.69 -7.47
CA PHE A 53 -6.10 -2.48 -7.50
C PHE A 53 -6.51 -1.07 -7.09
N GLU A 54 -5.86 -0.49 -6.08
CA GLU A 54 -6.12 0.90 -5.69
C GLU A 54 -5.73 1.89 -6.79
N VAL A 55 -4.59 1.70 -7.44
CA VAL A 55 -4.17 2.54 -8.59
C VAL A 55 -5.16 2.44 -9.74
N ILE A 56 -5.64 1.24 -10.06
CA ILE A 56 -6.66 1.03 -11.10
C ILE A 56 -7.95 1.76 -10.73
N TYR A 57 -8.42 1.61 -9.48
CA TYR A 57 -9.60 2.31 -8.99
C TYR A 57 -9.46 3.83 -9.08
N ILE A 58 -8.33 4.39 -8.62
CA ILE A 58 -8.04 5.82 -8.70
C ILE A 58 -8.06 6.29 -10.15
N SER A 59 -7.43 5.53 -11.06
CA SER A 59 -7.35 5.87 -12.48
C SER A 59 -8.75 5.91 -13.12
N ILE A 60 -9.58 4.89 -12.88
CA ILE A 60 -10.93 4.82 -13.43
C ILE A 60 -11.80 5.97 -12.89
N THR A 61 -11.80 6.18 -11.57
CA THR A 61 -12.65 7.20 -10.94
C THR A 61 -12.22 8.62 -11.26
N THR A 62 -10.91 8.89 -11.42
CA THR A 62 -10.42 10.20 -11.88
C THR A 62 -10.83 10.49 -13.33
N ILE A 63 -10.66 9.52 -14.24
CA ILE A 63 -11.08 9.67 -15.65
C ILE A 63 -12.59 9.91 -15.73
N LEU A 64 -13.40 9.13 -15.01
CA LEU A 64 -14.85 9.33 -14.95
C LEU A 64 -15.22 10.70 -14.38
N GLY A 65 -14.58 11.12 -13.29
CA GLY A 65 -14.82 12.43 -12.69
C GLY A 65 -14.53 13.59 -13.65
N ILE A 66 -13.42 13.50 -14.39
CA ILE A 66 -13.05 14.50 -15.41
C ILE A 66 -14.07 14.50 -16.56
N TYR A 67 -14.48 13.32 -17.03
CA TYR A 67 -15.47 13.18 -18.09
C TYR A 67 -16.84 13.79 -17.70
N ILE A 68 -17.32 13.51 -16.49
CA ILE A 68 -18.55 14.09 -15.94
C ILE A 68 -18.43 15.61 -15.85
N ALA A 69 -17.29 16.11 -15.37
CA ALA A 69 -17.05 17.55 -15.25
C ALA A 69 -17.03 18.27 -16.61
N TYR A 70 -16.45 17.63 -17.64
CA TYR A 70 -16.46 18.13 -19.01
C TYR A 70 -17.86 18.10 -19.62
N LYS A 71 -18.56 16.95 -19.54
CA LYS A 71 -19.90 16.74 -20.09
C LYS A 71 -20.92 17.75 -19.56
N TYR A 72 -20.84 18.09 -18.27
CA TYR A 72 -21.75 19.04 -17.63
C TYR A 72 -21.22 20.47 -17.54
N GLN A 73 -20.11 20.78 -18.22
CA GLN A 73 -19.49 22.11 -18.29
C GLN A 73 -19.31 22.80 -16.93
N ILE A 74 -18.95 22.02 -15.90
CA ILE A 74 -18.92 22.47 -14.50
C ILE A 74 -17.90 23.63 -14.30
N PHE A 75 -16.84 23.66 -15.11
CA PHE A 75 -15.79 24.68 -15.03
C PHE A 75 -16.08 25.96 -15.84
N TYR A 76 -17.07 25.94 -16.74
CA TYR A 76 -17.43 27.11 -17.56
C TYR A 76 -18.48 28.00 -16.91
N THR A 77 -19.28 27.46 -15.98
CA THR A 77 -20.25 28.23 -15.23
C THR A 77 -19.56 29.10 -14.19
N LYS A 78 -19.78 30.43 -14.25
CA LYS A 78 -19.28 31.42 -13.29
C LYS A 78 -19.37 30.90 -11.85
N PHE A 79 -18.28 31.06 -11.10
CA PHE A 79 -18.00 30.63 -9.72
C PHE A 79 -19.05 31.01 -8.65
N SER A 80 -20.17 31.65 -9.01
CA SER A 80 -21.12 32.23 -8.04
C SER A 80 -22.11 31.23 -7.45
N ASN A 81 -22.28 30.04 -8.05
CA ASN A 81 -23.07 28.95 -7.47
C ASN A 81 -22.22 27.68 -7.47
N THR A 82 -21.60 27.34 -6.33
CA THR A 82 -21.05 25.99 -6.11
C THR A 82 -22.19 24.99 -6.21
N SER A 83 -22.33 24.37 -7.38
CA SER A 83 -23.30 23.31 -7.57
C SER A 83 -22.94 22.15 -6.65
N SER A 84 -23.93 21.51 -6.03
CA SER A 84 -23.70 20.37 -5.14
C SER A 84 -22.95 19.22 -5.83
N ILE A 85 -23.05 19.13 -7.16
CA ILE A 85 -22.28 18.20 -8.01
C ILE A 85 -20.78 18.52 -7.97
N THR A 86 -20.41 19.80 -7.96
CA THR A 86 -19.00 20.23 -7.84
C THR A 86 -18.43 19.79 -6.49
N ILE A 87 -19.18 19.97 -5.39
CA ILE A 87 -18.76 19.53 -4.05
C ILE A 87 -18.58 18.01 -4.02
N TYR A 88 -19.55 17.26 -4.55
CA TYR A 88 -19.51 15.80 -4.63
C TYR A 88 -18.28 15.29 -5.41
N LEU A 89 -18.01 15.84 -6.60
CA LEU A 89 -16.82 15.48 -7.38
C LEU A 89 -15.52 15.89 -6.70
N SER A 90 -15.51 17.02 -5.99
CA SER A 90 -14.33 17.50 -5.25
C SER A 90 -13.96 16.55 -4.11
N ILE A 91 -14.95 15.99 -3.42
CA ILE A 91 -14.75 14.96 -2.39
C ILE A 91 -14.10 13.71 -3.00
N ILE A 92 -14.56 13.26 -4.18
CA ILE A 92 -13.97 12.10 -4.88
C ILE A 92 -12.51 12.38 -5.27
N PHE A 93 -12.21 13.55 -5.85
CA PHE A 93 -10.85 13.92 -6.21
C PHE A 93 -9.92 14.03 -5.00
N LEU A 94 -10.39 14.63 -3.91
CA LEU A 94 -9.63 14.74 -2.67
C LEU A 94 -9.32 13.34 -2.09
N TYR A 95 -10.32 12.45 -2.06
CA TYR A 95 -10.10 11.08 -1.63
C TYR A 95 -9.07 10.36 -2.51
N ASN A 96 -9.17 10.48 -3.83
CA ASN A 96 -8.23 9.86 -4.77
C ASN A 96 -6.80 10.36 -4.58
N PHE A 97 -6.62 11.65 -4.29
CA PHE A 97 -5.31 12.22 -3.96
C PHE A 97 -4.73 11.63 -2.67
N ILE A 98 -5.55 11.55 -1.62
CA ILE A 98 -5.15 10.95 -0.34
C ILE A 98 -4.83 9.46 -0.53
N SER A 99 -5.64 8.72 -1.27
CA SER A 99 -5.41 7.30 -1.57
C SER A 99 -4.09 7.10 -2.32
N CYS A 100 -3.78 7.92 -3.33
CA CYS A 100 -2.50 7.87 -4.03
C CYS A 100 -1.29 8.05 -3.08
N PHE A 101 -1.41 8.95 -2.10
CA PHE A 101 -0.37 9.13 -1.09
C PHE A 101 -0.17 7.87 -0.23
N PHE A 102 -1.26 7.24 0.24
CA PHE A 102 -1.18 6.02 1.04
C PHE A 102 -0.68 4.80 0.25
N VAL A 103 -0.98 4.70 -1.04
CA VAL A 103 -0.38 3.69 -1.94
C VAL A 103 1.13 3.87 -2.01
N ALA A 104 1.60 5.11 -2.21
CA ALA A 104 3.03 5.42 -2.27
C ALA A 104 3.74 5.08 -0.95
N LEU A 105 3.11 5.40 0.19
CA LEU A 105 3.63 5.01 1.52
C LEU A 105 3.71 3.50 1.68
N MET A 106 2.68 2.76 1.27
CA MET A 106 2.68 1.31 1.35
C MET A 106 3.80 0.71 0.49
N LEU A 107 3.96 1.20 -0.75
CA LEU A 107 5.02 0.74 -1.65
C LEU A 107 6.41 1.03 -1.06
N HIS A 108 6.60 2.20 -0.46
CA HIS A 108 7.82 2.54 0.26
C HIS A 108 8.04 1.60 1.45
N GLY A 109 7.01 1.27 2.22
CA GLY A 109 7.06 0.31 3.32
C GLY A 109 7.42 -1.11 2.89
N LEU A 110 6.89 -1.54 1.75
CA LEU A 110 7.20 -2.83 1.12
C LEU A 110 8.64 -2.92 0.63
N LEU A 111 9.24 -1.81 0.20
CA LEU A 111 10.64 -1.76 -0.25
C LEU A 111 11.63 -1.60 0.91
N SER A 112 11.25 -0.84 1.94
CA SER A 112 12.09 -0.54 3.10
C SER A 112 11.94 -1.53 4.27
N PHE A 113 11.03 -2.51 4.16
CA PHE A 113 10.70 -3.48 5.21
C PHE A 113 10.25 -2.83 6.53
N GLN A 114 9.67 -1.63 6.45
CA GLN A 114 9.25 -0.88 7.63
C GLN A 114 7.76 -1.09 7.91
N LYS A 115 7.46 -1.74 9.05
CA LYS A 115 6.07 -2.01 9.48
C LYS A 115 5.22 -0.77 9.74
N ILE A 116 5.85 0.37 10.03
CA ILE A 116 5.13 1.61 10.35
C ILE A 116 4.23 2.05 9.19
N TYR A 117 4.73 1.94 7.95
CA TYR A 117 3.98 2.34 6.76
C TYR A 117 2.85 1.36 6.43
N LEU A 118 3.06 0.06 6.65
CA LEU A 118 1.99 -0.93 6.50
C LEU A 118 0.89 -0.74 7.54
N TRP A 119 1.25 -0.38 8.77
CA TRP A 119 0.29 -0.08 9.82
C TRP A 119 -0.52 1.20 9.51
N LEU A 120 0.14 2.22 8.96
CA LEU A 120 -0.53 3.44 8.49
C LEU A 120 -1.53 3.11 7.37
N HIS A 121 -1.11 2.34 6.36
CA HIS A 121 -1.98 1.92 5.27
C HIS A 121 -3.14 1.04 5.77
N TRP A 122 -2.89 0.11 6.70
CA TRP A 122 -3.95 -0.70 7.30
C TRP A 122 -5.00 0.12 8.05
N ASN A 123 -4.61 1.22 8.71
CA ASN A 123 -5.57 2.14 9.31
C ASN A 123 -6.32 2.96 8.25
N PHE A 124 -5.64 3.35 7.18
CA PHE A 124 -6.26 4.00 6.03
C PHE A 124 -7.33 3.10 5.39
N ASP A 125 -7.07 1.80 5.22
CA ASP A 125 -8.04 0.83 4.67
C ASP A 125 -9.36 0.78 5.47
N LYS A 126 -9.30 0.94 6.79
CA LYS A 126 -10.53 1.00 7.63
C LYS A 126 -11.34 2.25 7.34
N ILE A 127 -10.66 3.40 7.24
CA ILE A 127 -11.30 4.68 6.93
C ILE A 127 -11.85 4.63 5.50
N SER A 128 -11.07 4.09 4.58
CA SER A 128 -11.41 3.85 3.18
C SER A 128 -12.66 2.99 3.03
N LEU A 129 -12.78 1.90 3.80
CA LEU A 129 -13.97 1.05 3.81
C LEU A 129 -15.23 1.84 4.22
N ILE A 130 -15.15 2.63 5.30
CA ILE A 130 -16.27 3.48 5.75
C ILE A 130 -16.63 4.48 4.66
N PHE A 131 -15.62 5.10 4.04
CA PHE A 131 -15.81 6.06 2.96
C PHE A 131 -16.51 5.42 1.75
N HIS A 132 -16.12 4.22 1.32
CA HIS A 132 -16.77 3.56 0.18
C HIS A 132 -18.21 3.14 0.48
N ILE A 133 -18.50 2.66 1.69
CA ILE A 133 -19.88 2.34 2.11
C ILE A 133 -20.73 3.61 2.11
N PHE A 134 -20.20 4.71 2.66
CA PHE A 134 -20.87 6.00 2.66
C PHE A 134 -21.10 6.49 1.22
N MET A 135 -20.06 6.55 0.39
CA MET A 135 -20.16 7.01 -1.00
C MET A 135 -21.07 6.14 -1.84
N PHE A 136 -21.05 4.82 -1.67
CA PHE A 136 -21.99 3.91 -2.35
C PHE A 136 -23.44 4.26 -1.99
N SER A 137 -23.72 4.39 -0.69
CA SER A 137 -25.07 4.72 -0.19
C SER A 137 -25.53 6.10 -0.64
N THR A 138 -24.67 7.11 -0.53
CA THR A 138 -24.96 8.47 -0.99
C THR A 138 -25.20 8.50 -2.49
N THR A 139 -24.36 7.85 -3.28
CA THR A 139 -24.50 7.81 -4.74
C THR A 139 -25.83 7.15 -5.12
N PHE A 140 -26.14 5.99 -4.54
CA PHE A 140 -27.43 5.33 -4.75
C PHE A 140 -28.63 6.22 -4.41
N PHE A 141 -28.58 6.94 -3.29
CA PHE A 141 -29.62 7.88 -2.88
C PHE A 141 -29.74 9.08 -3.83
N LEU A 142 -28.61 9.67 -4.26
CA LEU A 142 -28.59 10.80 -5.18
C LEU A 142 -29.09 10.43 -6.59
N LEU A 143 -28.82 9.20 -7.07
CA LEU A 143 -29.45 8.68 -8.29
C LEU A 143 -30.96 8.52 -8.11
N SER A 144 -31.40 7.95 -6.99
CA SER A 144 -32.81 7.69 -6.71
C SER A 144 -33.65 8.96 -6.62
N THR A 145 -33.07 10.05 -6.09
CA THR A 145 -33.71 11.37 -5.96
C THR A 145 -33.58 12.24 -7.21
N LYS A 146 -33.00 11.72 -8.30
CA LYS A 146 -32.70 12.46 -9.55
C LYS A 146 -31.85 13.73 -9.33
N PHE A 147 -31.08 13.75 -8.25
CA PHE A 147 -30.25 14.89 -7.88
C PHE A 147 -29.01 15.01 -8.79
N LEU A 148 -28.47 13.87 -9.23
CA LEU A 148 -27.38 13.85 -10.20
C LEU A 148 -27.90 14.12 -11.61
N LYS A 149 -27.23 15.04 -12.32
CA LYS A 149 -27.46 15.22 -13.75
C LYS A 149 -27.17 13.90 -14.48
N GLY A 150 -28.10 13.52 -15.36
CA GLY A 150 -28.02 12.27 -16.13
C GLY A 150 -28.71 11.06 -15.50
N GLU A 151 -29.33 11.19 -14.31
CA GLU A 151 -30.07 10.10 -13.66
C GLU A 151 -29.26 8.78 -13.64
N PHE A 152 -29.82 7.69 -14.18
CA PHE A 152 -29.17 6.39 -14.38
C PHE A 152 -28.36 6.32 -15.68
N SER A 153 -27.53 7.33 -15.94
CA SER A 153 -26.61 7.28 -17.05
C SER A 153 -25.47 6.27 -16.81
N ILE A 154 -24.84 5.82 -17.89
CA ILE A 154 -23.75 4.83 -17.83
C ILE A 154 -22.62 5.29 -16.91
N GLU A 155 -22.33 6.60 -16.88
CA GLU A 155 -21.26 7.15 -16.02
C GLU A 155 -21.60 7.02 -14.53
N ASN A 156 -22.84 7.37 -14.15
CA ASN A 156 -23.30 7.31 -12.77
C ASN A 156 -23.44 5.86 -12.28
N ILE A 157 -23.89 4.95 -13.15
CA ILE A 157 -23.93 3.50 -12.87
C ILE A 157 -22.51 2.96 -12.70
N THR A 158 -21.59 3.32 -13.59
CA THR A 158 -20.19 2.88 -13.48
C THR A 158 -19.56 3.37 -12.18
N LEU A 159 -19.80 4.62 -11.79
CA LEU A 159 -19.34 5.19 -10.52
C LEU A 159 -19.88 4.41 -9.32
N LEU A 160 -21.18 4.09 -9.33
CA LEU A 160 -21.82 3.29 -8.28
C LEU A 160 -21.21 1.88 -8.20
N CYS A 161 -20.96 1.24 -9.34
CA CYS A 161 -20.28 -0.05 -9.41
C CYS A 161 -18.84 0.02 -8.90
N CYS A 162 -18.09 1.08 -9.21
CA CYS A 162 -16.73 1.29 -8.69
C CYS A 162 -16.72 1.34 -7.16
N PHE A 163 -17.64 2.11 -6.54
CA PHE A 163 -17.74 2.13 -5.08
C PHE A 163 -18.16 0.78 -4.50
N GLY A 164 -19.09 0.07 -5.16
CA GLY A 164 -19.55 -1.25 -4.74
C GLY A 164 -18.46 -2.31 -4.78
N PHE A 165 -17.68 -2.36 -5.86
CA PHE A 165 -16.58 -3.33 -6.03
C PHE A 165 -15.42 -3.08 -5.06
N GLN A 166 -15.22 -1.83 -4.64
CA GLN A 166 -14.15 -1.47 -3.73
C GLN A 166 -14.39 -1.97 -2.29
N ILE A 167 -15.64 -2.19 -1.88
CA ILE A 167 -15.99 -2.70 -0.55
C ILE A 167 -15.37 -4.10 -0.28
N PRO A 168 -15.64 -5.15 -1.10
CA PRO A 168 -15.03 -6.46 -0.88
C PRO A 168 -13.50 -6.43 -1.03
N LEU A 169 -12.96 -5.61 -1.94
CA LEU A 169 -11.52 -5.43 -2.07
C LEU A 169 -10.89 -4.85 -0.80
N GLN A 170 -11.53 -3.89 -0.15
CA GLN A 170 -11.03 -3.30 1.10
C GLN A 170 -11.09 -4.28 2.28
N PHE A 171 -12.14 -5.12 2.36
CA PHE A 171 -12.15 -6.22 3.33
C PHE A 171 -11.00 -7.20 3.12
N TRP A 172 -10.71 -7.53 1.87
CA TRP A 172 -9.57 -8.39 1.54
C TRP A 172 -8.24 -7.70 1.89
N SER A 173 -8.09 -6.41 1.57
CA SER A 173 -6.91 -5.60 1.91
C SER A 173 -6.61 -5.64 3.41
N LEU A 174 -7.62 -5.39 4.25
CA LEU A 174 -7.50 -5.40 5.70
C LEU A 174 -6.92 -6.71 6.26
N SER A 175 -7.26 -7.85 5.65
CA SER A 175 -6.74 -9.16 6.04
C SER A 175 -5.27 -9.34 5.60
N VAL A 176 -4.97 -9.01 4.35
CA VAL A 176 -3.62 -9.19 3.77
C VAL A 176 -2.59 -8.25 4.39
N VAL A 177 -2.92 -6.95 4.51
CA VAL A 177 -1.99 -5.96 5.07
C VAL A 177 -1.71 -6.25 6.55
N LYS A 178 -2.71 -6.72 7.31
CA LYS A 178 -2.50 -7.17 8.69
C LYS A 178 -1.52 -8.34 8.77
N ARG A 179 -1.73 -9.38 7.95
CA ARG A 179 -0.81 -10.53 7.88
C ARG A 179 0.60 -10.11 7.48
N CYS A 180 0.73 -9.16 6.55
CA CYS A 180 2.01 -8.63 6.12
C CYS A 180 2.73 -7.86 7.24
N SER A 181 2.00 -7.03 7.98
CA SER A 181 2.52 -6.34 9.16
C SER A 181 2.98 -7.32 10.25
N ASP A 182 2.20 -8.36 10.53
CA ASP A 182 2.54 -9.39 11.53
C ASP A 182 3.79 -10.18 11.10
N TYR A 183 3.89 -10.51 9.81
CA TYR A 183 5.08 -11.14 9.22
C TYR A 183 6.34 -10.28 9.37
N PHE A 184 6.26 -8.98 9.08
CA PHE A 184 7.40 -8.06 9.26
C PHE A 184 7.81 -7.94 10.74
N ASN A 185 6.86 -8.04 11.67
CA ASN A 185 7.17 -8.02 13.09
C ASN A 185 7.91 -9.29 13.52
N LEU A 186 7.47 -10.46 13.04
CA LEU A 186 8.14 -11.73 13.28
C LEU A 186 9.56 -11.74 12.69
N LEU A 187 9.72 -11.20 11.48
CA LEU A 187 11.02 -11.04 10.82
C LEU A 187 12.02 -10.27 11.70
N LYS A 188 11.59 -9.12 12.22
CA LYS A 188 12.41 -8.25 13.06
C LYS A 188 12.83 -8.93 14.36
N VAL A 189 11.97 -9.76 14.94
CA VAL A 189 12.28 -10.54 16.15
C VAL A 189 13.30 -11.63 15.84
N LEU A 190 13.13 -12.38 14.75
CA LEU A 190 14.07 -13.42 14.35
C LEU A 190 15.47 -12.86 14.08
N ILE A 191 15.56 -11.73 13.36
CA ILE A 191 16.83 -11.03 13.11
C ILE A 191 17.48 -10.65 14.44
N LYS A 192 16.73 -10.04 15.35
CA LYS A 192 17.25 -9.64 16.67
C LYS A 192 17.75 -10.82 17.50
N LEU A 193 17.08 -11.98 17.42
CA LEU A 193 17.51 -13.20 18.11
C LEU A 193 18.76 -13.81 17.47
N ALA A 194 18.89 -13.78 16.14
CA ALA A 194 20.08 -14.24 15.44
C ALA A 194 21.30 -13.33 15.68
N GLU A 195 21.06 -12.03 15.90
CA GLU A 195 22.06 -11.03 16.26
C GLU A 195 22.45 -11.03 17.75
N GLN A 196 21.77 -11.82 18.61
CA GLN A 196 22.12 -12.08 20.02
C GLN A 196 22.95 -13.34 20.21
#